data_AF-A0A917WNT2-F1
#
_entry.id   AF-A0A917WNT2-F1
#
_cell.length_a   1.000
_cell.length_b   1.000
_cell.length_c   1.000
_cell.angle_alpha   90.00
_cell.angle_beta   90.00
_cell.angle_gamma   90.00
#
_symmetry.space_group_name_H-M   'P 1'
#
loop_
_entity.id
_entity.type
_entity.pdbx_description
1 polymer ?
#
loop_
_entity_poly.entity_id
_entity_poly.type
_entity_poly.pdbx_seq_one_letter_code
_entity_poly.pdbx_strand_id
1 'polypeptide(L)'
;MRMSEAGDKNLRSTYYGQNDDSEAVGRFARFQSARVTHIEAVQRHSEEAEEKLSYISECKSEHERKKLGSYYTPTDVADFFWRELFAQNNVLDEEDALSFLRKHHFVEPAAGAGALIFALFKRFLTLGVAAEQLAEIELSIVDVNTSALAFIEKQLEVLAGAWDVSFSRVRLVRDDFLSADLSSGFKPYFFFGNPPFVANEKGRSPWKNIYADFLEKALTHVGREGGVHFIVPLSVAFSRDYSALRTMITDTRGTVCLSNFDNIPDTLFKSGKPSHTNTNKANSQRCTILTVLPGKPRKLLATPLLRWSKKDRADLLSRSPEYVDVSDYSFDRQFPRPESQAVMDYLDLAAGSPTLGSIVSKNGKYKLFVAGVARNYVSLREGPANGVHGLGFENEDDFLLGLGVLSSDLFLSYWLSIGDGFHLTKGNIFNFPLHDTLLRECQRNAPALRLTWKARQRFQKGKLNSGRMTKSFDLRDAVPSLVGP
;
A
#
# COMPACT_ATOMS: atom_id res chain seq x y z
N MET A 1 -88.89 -8.75 15.76
CA MET A 1 -89.49 -8.46 17.08
C MET A 1 -88.37 -8.02 18.01
N ARG A 2 -88.38 -6.72 18.40
CA ARG A 2 -87.57 -6.01 19.43
C ARG A 2 -86.03 -6.04 19.28
N MET A 3 -85.33 -4.96 18.94
CA MET A 3 -85.06 -3.66 19.64
C MET A 3 -84.46 -3.75 21.05
N SER A 4 -83.18 -3.34 21.17
CA SER A 4 -82.57 -2.48 22.22
C SER A 4 -81.08 -2.29 21.85
N GLU A 5 -80.62 -1.21 21.25
CA GLU A 5 -80.25 0.13 21.79
C GLU A 5 -79.10 0.21 22.81
N ALA A 6 -78.18 1.13 22.47
CA ALA A 6 -77.35 2.03 23.29
C ALA A 6 -75.93 1.60 23.71
N GLY A 7 -74.95 2.40 23.27
CA GLY A 7 -73.60 2.44 23.82
C GLY A 7 -72.57 3.21 22.99
N ASP A 8 -72.86 4.45 22.59
CA ASP A 8 -71.87 5.37 22.01
C ASP A 8 -71.20 6.19 23.13
N LYS A 9 -69.86 6.30 23.11
CA LYS A 9 -69.07 7.35 23.78
C LYS A 9 -67.57 7.30 23.41
N ASN A 10 -67.16 8.33 22.68
CA ASN A 10 -65.90 9.07 22.77
C ASN A 10 -64.57 8.37 22.48
N LEU A 11 -64.16 8.39 21.20
CA LEU A 11 -62.73 8.43 20.82
C LEU A 11 -62.37 9.87 20.43
N ARG A 12 -61.77 10.60 21.36
CA ARG A 12 -61.10 11.88 21.10
C ARG A 12 -59.88 11.61 20.20
N SER A 13 -59.95 12.18 19.01
CA SER A 13 -58.81 12.49 18.14
C SER A 13 -57.66 13.10 18.96
N THR A 14 -56.52 12.42 18.97
CA THR A 14 -55.21 13.02 19.25
C THR A 14 -54.36 12.82 18.02
N TYR A 15 -54.46 13.78 17.09
CA TYR A 15 -53.41 14.04 16.11
C TYR A 15 -52.16 14.48 16.89
N TYR A 16 -51.20 13.58 17.05
CA TYR A 16 -49.82 13.92 17.44
C TYR A 16 -48.91 13.61 16.25
N GLY A 17 -48.03 14.55 15.95
CA GLY A 17 -47.33 14.72 14.68
C GLY A 17 -46.46 13.55 14.24
N GLN A 18 -46.65 13.14 12.98
CA GLN A 18 -45.70 12.34 12.20
C GLN A 18 -44.94 13.18 11.15
N ASN A 19 -45.16 14.51 11.11
CA ASN A 19 -44.53 15.38 10.11
C ASN A 19 -43.19 15.99 10.57
N ASP A 20 -42.98 16.20 11.88
CA ASP A 20 -41.75 16.85 12.36
C ASP A 20 -40.51 15.94 12.31
N ASP A 21 -40.65 14.63 12.60
CA ASP A 21 -39.51 13.70 12.57
C ASP A 21 -39.01 13.43 11.15
N SER A 22 -39.91 13.35 10.16
CA SER A 22 -39.50 13.13 8.76
C SER A 22 -38.87 14.38 8.14
N GLU A 23 -39.35 15.58 8.49
CA GLU A 23 -38.71 16.84 8.09
C GLU A 23 -37.40 17.09 8.84
N ALA A 24 -37.27 16.68 10.11
CA ALA A 24 -36.04 16.82 10.90
C ALA A 24 -34.96 15.87 10.38
N VAL A 25 -35.31 14.60 10.11
CA VAL A 25 -34.40 13.62 9.47
C VAL A 25 -34.03 14.08 8.05
N GLY A 26 -35.00 14.58 7.27
CA GLY A 26 -34.75 15.13 5.94
C GLY A 26 -33.89 16.40 5.94
N ARG A 27 -34.03 17.27 6.93
CA ARG A 27 -33.18 18.45 7.15
C ARG A 27 -31.77 18.02 7.56
N PHE A 28 -31.64 17.12 8.53
CA PHE A 28 -30.36 16.59 9.00
C PHE A 28 -29.55 15.96 7.85
N ALA A 29 -30.18 15.09 7.06
CA ALA A 29 -29.55 14.48 5.88
C ALA A 29 -29.10 15.51 4.83
N ARG A 30 -29.89 16.59 4.62
CA ARG A 30 -29.51 17.70 3.72
C ARG A 30 -28.32 18.51 4.25
N PHE A 31 -28.29 18.82 5.55
CA PHE A 31 -27.17 19.54 6.16
C PHE A 31 -25.88 18.70 6.14
N GLN A 32 -25.98 17.41 6.43
CA GLN A 32 -24.85 16.49 6.35
C GLN A 32 -24.33 16.35 4.91
N SER A 33 -25.22 16.25 3.93
CA SER A 33 -24.85 16.23 2.50
C SER A 33 -24.15 17.53 2.06
N ALA A 34 -24.62 18.69 2.51
CA ALA A 34 -23.96 19.97 2.23
C ALA A 34 -22.55 20.05 2.87
N ARG A 35 -22.40 19.55 4.10
CA ARG A 35 -21.09 19.49 4.79
C ARG A 35 -20.10 18.58 4.07
N VAL A 36 -20.55 17.41 3.58
CA VAL A 36 -19.74 16.52 2.74
C VAL A 36 -19.33 17.24 1.44
N THR A 37 -20.22 18.02 0.84
CA THR A 37 -19.89 18.78 -0.38
C THR A 37 -18.82 19.85 -0.12
N HIS A 38 -18.88 20.53 1.02
CA HIS A 38 -17.85 21.51 1.41
C HIS A 38 -16.46 20.85 1.57
N ILE A 39 -16.37 19.71 2.27
CA ILE A 39 -15.07 19.04 2.45
C ILE A 39 -14.54 18.45 1.13
N GLU A 40 -15.40 17.98 0.23
CA GLU A 40 -15.00 17.55 -1.12
C GLU A 40 -14.46 18.70 -1.98
N ALA A 41 -14.97 19.93 -1.81
CA ALA A 41 -14.38 21.10 -2.43
C ALA A 41 -12.98 21.40 -1.87
N VAL A 42 -12.81 21.32 -0.54
CA VAL A 42 -11.50 21.51 0.10
C VAL A 42 -10.49 20.43 -0.30
N GLN A 43 -10.90 19.16 -0.39
CA GLN A 43 -10.04 18.08 -0.89
C GLN A 43 -9.54 18.36 -2.31
N ARG A 44 -10.42 18.80 -3.21
CA ARG A 44 -10.03 19.20 -4.58
C ARG A 44 -9.07 20.39 -4.58
N HIS A 45 -9.31 21.39 -3.74
CA HIS A 45 -8.37 22.51 -3.59
C HIS A 45 -7.02 22.07 -3.03
N SER A 46 -7.00 21.12 -2.09
CA SER A 46 -5.78 20.51 -1.57
C SER A 46 -5.03 19.75 -2.67
N GLU A 47 -5.73 18.98 -3.51
CA GLU A 47 -5.16 18.30 -4.67
C GLU A 47 -4.47 19.29 -5.61
N GLU A 48 -5.17 20.35 -5.99
CA GLU A 48 -4.61 21.41 -6.83
C GLU A 48 -3.47 22.18 -6.15
N ALA A 49 -3.57 22.43 -4.84
CA ALA A 49 -2.56 23.17 -4.09
C ALA A 49 -1.27 22.37 -3.94
N GLU A 50 -1.35 21.08 -3.63
CA GLU A 50 -0.16 20.22 -3.61
C GLU A 50 0.44 20.05 -5.01
N GLU A 51 -0.38 20.02 -6.07
CA GLU A 51 0.13 20.11 -7.44
C GLU A 51 0.90 21.42 -7.63
N LYS A 52 0.34 22.57 -7.27
CA LYS A 52 1.02 23.87 -7.40
C LYS A 52 2.28 23.96 -6.53
N LEU A 53 2.25 23.49 -5.29
CA LEU A 53 3.41 23.46 -4.38
C LEU A 53 4.51 22.54 -4.90
N SER A 54 4.14 21.42 -5.54
CA SER A 54 5.06 20.44 -6.12
C SER A 54 5.59 20.83 -7.51
N TYR A 55 4.87 21.64 -8.28
CA TYR A 55 5.18 21.94 -9.69
C TYR A 55 5.43 23.44 -10.01
N ILE A 56 5.08 24.38 -9.11
CA ILE A 56 5.15 25.84 -9.33
C ILE A 56 6.10 26.56 -8.34
N SER A 57 6.49 25.95 -7.22
CA SER A 57 7.62 26.46 -6.43
C SER A 57 8.93 26.39 -7.25
N GLU A 58 10.03 27.02 -6.80
CA GLU A 58 11.34 27.15 -7.51
C GLU A 58 11.94 25.84 -8.09
N CYS A 59 11.32 24.70 -7.77
CA CYS A 59 11.50 23.36 -8.29
C CYS A 59 11.14 23.23 -9.79
N LYS A 60 11.98 23.79 -10.68
CA LYS A 60 11.78 23.81 -12.15
C LYS A 60 11.97 22.44 -12.85
N SER A 61 12.22 21.34 -12.14
CA SER A 61 12.48 20.02 -12.77
C SER A 61 12.09 18.79 -11.93
N GLU A 62 11.82 17.67 -12.61
CA GLU A 62 11.55 16.34 -12.01
C GLU A 62 12.69 15.85 -11.10
N HIS A 63 13.93 16.28 -11.39
CA HIS A 63 15.12 15.92 -10.62
C HIS A 63 15.13 16.57 -9.23
N GLU A 64 14.73 17.84 -9.13
CA GLU A 64 14.63 18.56 -7.85
C GLU A 64 13.48 18.02 -7.00
N ARG A 65 12.37 17.58 -7.62
CA ARG A 65 11.29 16.87 -6.90
C ARG A 65 11.74 15.55 -6.29
N LYS A 66 12.54 14.76 -7.02
CA LYS A 66 13.15 13.53 -6.49
C LYS A 66 14.13 13.81 -5.35
N LYS A 67 14.77 14.99 -5.33
CA LYS A 67 15.64 15.43 -4.23
C LYS A 67 14.85 15.88 -2.99
N LEU A 68 13.70 16.53 -3.18
CA LEU A 68 12.84 16.98 -2.08
C LEU A 68 11.89 15.89 -1.57
N GLY A 69 11.66 14.83 -2.36
CA GLY A 69 10.80 13.69 -2.01
C GLY A 69 9.36 14.06 -1.71
N SER A 70 8.90 15.22 -2.17
CA SER A 70 7.51 15.68 -2.04
C SER A 70 6.64 14.93 -3.06
N TYR A 71 5.86 13.98 -2.56
CA TYR A 71 4.87 13.24 -3.36
C TYR A 71 3.47 13.74 -3.01
N TYR A 72 2.77 14.20 -4.04
CA TYR A 72 1.36 14.54 -3.95
C TYR A 72 0.52 13.30 -3.62
N THR A 73 -0.43 13.41 -2.69
CA THR A 73 -1.39 12.33 -2.37
C THR A 73 -2.74 12.59 -3.04
N PRO A 74 -3.09 11.89 -4.15
CA PRO A 74 -4.38 12.04 -4.83
C PRO A 74 -5.59 11.86 -3.90
N THR A 75 -6.67 12.60 -4.15
CA THR A 75 -7.90 12.51 -3.34
C THR A 75 -8.45 11.07 -3.28
N ASP A 76 -8.39 10.32 -4.39
CA ASP A 76 -8.84 8.92 -4.42
C ASP A 76 -7.99 7.98 -3.57
N VAL A 77 -6.68 8.25 -3.44
CA VAL A 77 -5.77 7.53 -2.54
C VAL A 77 -6.04 7.93 -1.09
N ALA A 78 -6.25 9.22 -0.82
CA ALA A 78 -6.55 9.71 0.53
C ALA A 78 -7.88 9.15 1.07
N ASP A 79 -8.90 9.06 0.23
CA ASP A 79 -10.19 8.43 0.58
C ASP A 79 -10.02 6.91 0.80
N PHE A 80 -9.26 6.21 -0.06
CA PHE A 80 -8.92 4.79 0.14
C PHE A 80 -8.20 4.57 1.48
N PHE A 81 -7.20 5.40 1.76
CA PHE A 81 -6.34 5.31 2.94
C PHE A 81 -7.14 5.29 4.25
N TRP A 82 -8.10 6.21 4.42
CA TRP A 82 -8.93 6.21 5.63
C TRP A 82 -10.01 5.15 5.65
N ARG A 83 -10.58 4.81 4.49
CA ARG A 83 -11.55 3.71 4.41
C ARG A 83 -10.92 2.38 4.82
N GLU A 84 -9.71 2.12 4.36
CA GLU A 84 -8.94 0.93 4.73
C GLU A 84 -8.71 0.90 6.25
N LEU A 85 -8.16 1.98 6.82
CA LEU A 85 -7.89 2.06 8.26
C LEU A 85 -9.15 1.78 9.10
N PHE A 86 -10.25 2.45 8.76
CA PHE A 86 -11.49 2.34 9.51
C PHE A 86 -12.06 0.93 9.40
N ALA A 87 -11.98 0.30 8.23
CA ALA A 87 -12.37 -1.10 8.07
C ALA A 87 -11.51 -2.05 8.93
N GLN A 88 -10.19 -1.87 8.94
CA GLN A 88 -9.27 -2.70 9.75
C GLN A 88 -9.45 -2.50 11.26
N ASN A 89 -9.92 -1.33 11.67
CA ASN A 89 -10.15 -0.98 13.08
C ASN A 89 -11.63 -1.12 13.50
N ASN A 90 -12.48 -1.76 12.66
CA ASN A 90 -13.93 -1.91 12.88
C ASN A 90 -14.65 -0.61 13.23
N VAL A 91 -14.31 0.47 12.52
CA VAL A 91 -15.00 1.76 12.63
C VAL A 91 -16.03 1.85 11.52
N LEU A 92 -17.25 1.40 11.82
CA LEU A 92 -18.28 1.10 10.81
C LEU A 92 -19.42 2.11 10.78
N ASP A 93 -19.67 2.81 11.90
CA ASP A 93 -20.76 3.75 12.06
C ASP A 93 -20.35 5.01 12.83
N GLU A 94 -21.33 5.85 13.16
CA GLU A 94 -21.14 7.11 13.88
C GLU A 94 -20.54 6.90 15.27
N GLU A 95 -21.02 5.90 16.01
CA GLU A 95 -20.62 5.66 17.40
C GLU A 95 -19.15 5.22 17.45
N ASP A 96 -18.77 4.27 16.60
CA ASP A 96 -17.39 3.82 16.48
C ASP A 96 -16.47 4.98 16.07
N ALA A 97 -16.92 5.79 15.11
CA ALA A 97 -16.14 6.90 14.56
C ALA A 97 -15.92 7.99 15.61
N LEU A 98 -16.95 8.34 16.37
CA LEU A 98 -16.85 9.30 17.46
C LEU A 98 -15.97 8.79 18.60
N SER A 99 -16.06 7.50 18.93
CA SER A 99 -15.17 6.84 19.88
C SER A 99 -13.71 6.91 19.42
N PHE A 100 -13.45 6.59 18.16
CA PHE A 100 -12.12 6.67 17.57
C PHE A 100 -11.56 8.11 17.57
N LEU A 101 -12.38 9.09 17.22
CA LEU A 101 -12.02 10.51 17.24
C LEU A 101 -11.64 10.99 18.64
N ARG A 102 -12.46 10.66 19.65
CA ARG A 102 -12.27 11.14 21.03
C ARG A 102 -11.12 10.44 21.74
N LYS A 103 -10.87 9.18 21.40
CA LYS A 103 -9.79 8.38 21.99
C LYS A 103 -8.41 8.91 21.62
N HIS A 104 -8.20 9.40 20.40
CA HIS A 104 -6.85 9.65 19.90
C HIS A 104 -6.49 11.13 19.83
N HIS A 105 -5.19 11.39 19.90
CA HIS A 105 -4.58 12.61 19.38
C HIS A 105 -3.91 12.28 18.05
N PHE A 106 -4.46 12.82 16.98
CA PHE A 106 -3.99 12.61 15.62
C PHE A 106 -2.73 13.45 15.33
N VAL A 107 -1.75 12.87 14.64
CA VAL A 107 -0.53 13.59 14.23
C VAL A 107 -0.22 13.31 12.77
N GLU A 108 -0.20 14.34 11.94
CA GLU A 108 0.34 14.26 10.58
C GLU A 108 1.72 14.90 10.53
N PRO A 109 2.81 14.12 10.33
CA PRO A 109 4.17 14.59 10.51
C PRO A 109 4.74 15.35 9.29
N ALA A 110 4.07 15.25 8.13
CA ALA A 110 4.45 15.88 6.88
C ALA A 110 3.17 16.21 6.10
N ALA A 111 2.47 17.24 6.54
CA ALA A 111 1.08 17.50 6.15
C ALA A 111 0.88 17.90 4.68
N GLY A 112 1.89 18.47 4.02
CA GLY A 112 1.71 19.01 2.68
C GLY A 112 0.57 20.04 2.67
N ALA A 113 -0.35 19.94 1.71
CA ALA A 113 -1.52 20.83 1.70
C ALA A 113 -2.73 20.24 2.45
N GLY A 114 -2.55 19.11 3.16
CA GLY A 114 -3.56 18.53 4.04
C GLY A 114 -4.48 17.50 3.39
N ALA A 115 -4.06 16.86 2.28
CA ALA A 115 -4.91 15.91 1.57
C ALA A 115 -5.46 14.78 2.46
N LEU A 116 -4.61 14.21 3.31
CA LEU A 116 -5.00 13.16 4.25
C LEU A 116 -5.83 13.71 5.43
N ILE A 117 -5.57 14.93 5.89
CA ILE A 117 -6.38 15.60 6.94
C ILE A 117 -7.82 15.80 6.47
N PHE A 118 -8.01 16.37 5.29
CA PHE A 118 -9.35 16.65 4.79
C PHE A 118 -10.10 15.36 4.40
N ALA A 119 -9.37 14.31 4.00
CA ALA A 119 -9.94 12.98 3.84
C ALA A 119 -10.37 12.33 5.16
N LEU A 120 -9.64 12.56 6.27
CA LEU A 120 -10.06 12.13 7.60
C LEU A 120 -11.38 12.79 8.00
N PHE A 121 -11.48 14.10 7.81
CA PHE A 121 -12.67 14.88 8.14
C PHE A 121 -13.87 14.38 7.33
N LYS A 122 -13.68 14.17 6.02
CA LYS A 122 -14.69 13.58 5.15
C LYS A 122 -15.11 12.19 5.62
N ARG A 123 -14.18 11.35 6.05
CA ARG A 123 -14.49 10.00 6.53
C ARG A 123 -15.39 10.04 7.76
N PHE A 124 -15.08 10.89 8.75
CA PHE A 124 -15.91 11.09 9.93
C PHE A 124 -17.32 11.56 9.56
N LEU A 125 -17.43 12.62 8.74
CA LEU A 125 -18.73 13.16 8.31
C LEU A 125 -19.58 12.13 7.55
N THR A 126 -18.93 11.30 6.72
CA THR A 126 -19.60 10.25 5.93
C THR A 126 -20.16 9.13 6.82
N LEU A 127 -19.58 8.92 8.00
CA LEU A 127 -20.04 7.91 8.97
C LEU A 127 -21.12 8.43 9.92
N GLY A 128 -21.49 9.72 9.87
CA GLY A 128 -22.52 10.28 10.75
C GLY A 128 -22.04 11.36 11.69
N VAL A 129 -20.73 11.46 11.93
CA VAL A 129 -20.18 12.40 12.92
C VAL A 129 -20.53 13.83 12.53
N ALA A 130 -21.19 14.56 13.42
CA ALA A 130 -21.58 15.94 13.20
C ALA A 130 -20.34 16.87 13.16
N ALA A 131 -20.43 18.02 12.47
CA ALA A 131 -19.30 18.94 12.35
C ALA A 131 -18.86 19.48 13.73
N GLU A 132 -19.81 19.66 14.63
CA GLU A 132 -19.63 20.11 16.00
C GLU A 132 -18.81 19.10 16.81
N GLN A 133 -19.10 17.80 16.63
CA GLN A 133 -18.35 16.71 17.24
C GLN A 133 -16.97 16.56 16.59
N LEU A 134 -16.88 16.70 15.26
CA LEU A 134 -15.61 16.67 14.53
C LEU A 134 -14.68 17.81 14.98
N ALA A 135 -15.21 18.99 15.30
CA ALA A 135 -14.43 20.11 15.81
C ALA A 135 -13.76 19.84 17.17
N GLU A 136 -14.18 18.79 17.90
CA GLU A 136 -13.52 18.32 19.12
C GLU A 136 -12.17 17.63 18.85
N ILE A 137 -11.84 17.34 17.58
CA ILE A 137 -10.64 16.61 17.18
C ILE A 137 -9.37 17.25 17.73
N GLU A 138 -8.53 16.40 18.33
CA GLU A 138 -7.19 16.79 18.77
C GLU A 138 -6.21 16.37 17.69
N LEU A 139 -5.64 17.35 17.00
CA LEU A 139 -4.82 17.13 15.80
C LEU A 139 -3.58 18.03 15.85
N SER A 140 -2.41 17.45 15.61
CA SER A 140 -1.17 18.21 15.39
C SER A 140 -0.68 18.00 13.96
N ILE A 141 -0.57 19.12 13.25
CA ILE A 141 -0.25 19.19 11.83
C ILE A 141 1.16 19.72 11.73
N VAL A 142 2.11 18.87 11.39
CA VAL A 142 3.53 19.21 11.32
C VAL A 142 3.96 19.32 9.87
N ASP A 143 4.62 20.42 9.53
CA ASP A 143 5.31 20.55 8.26
C ASP A 143 6.43 21.60 8.34
N VAL A 144 7.55 21.33 7.67
CA VAL A 144 8.65 22.31 7.53
C VAL A 144 8.28 23.46 6.59
N ASN A 145 7.33 23.24 5.69
CA ASN A 145 6.87 24.21 4.70
C ASN A 145 5.73 25.09 5.26
N THR A 146 6.08 26.34 5.57
CA THR A 146 5.12 27.34 6.05
C THR A 146 3.95 27.60 5.12
N SER A 147 4.19 27.59 3.82
CA SER A 147 3.15 27.90 2.84
C SER A 147 2.09 26.80 2.80
N ALA A 148 2.50 25.57 3.11
CA ALA A 148 1.61 24.42 3.21
C ALA A 148 0.73 24.53 4.48
N LEU A 149 1.34 24.85 5.63
CA LEU A 149 0.59 25.10 6.87
C LEU A 149 -0.37 26.29 6.77
N ALA A 150 0.06 27.40 6.18
CA ALA A 150 -0.80 28.57 5.96
C ALA A 150 -1.97 28.26 5.00
N PHE A 151 -1.75 27.38 4.01
CA PHE A 151 -2.84 26.89 3.16
C PHE A 151 -3.86 26.08 3.97
N ILE A 152 -3.38 25.13 4.79
CA ILE A 152 -4.24 24.30 5.66
C ILE A 152 -5.03 25.19 6.62
N GLU A 153 -4.39 26.17 7.27
CA GLU A 153 -5.02 27.14 8.17
C GLU A 153 -6.22 27.82 7.50
N LYS A 154 -6.00 28.37 6.29
CA LYS A 154 -7.05 29.02 5.52
C LYS A 154 -8.20 28.07 5.16
N GLN A 155 -7.90 26.81 4.81
CA GLN A 155 -8.97 25.84 4.54
C GLN A 155 -9.76 25.49 5.80
N LEU A 156 -9.10 25.37 6.96
CA LEU A 156 -9.77 25.17 8.25
C LEU A 156 -10.67 26.36 8.61
N GLU A 157 -10.25 27.60 8.36
CA GLU A 157 -11.09 28.80 8.54
C GLU A 157 -12.33 28.77 7.64
N VAL A 158 -12.19 28.37 6.37
CA VAL A 158 -13.32 28.22 5.44
C VAL A 158 -14.31 27.18 5.94
N LEU A 159 -13.83 26.03 6.41
CA LEU A 159 -14.68 24.97 6.96
C LEU A 159 -15.35 25.42 8.27
N ALA A 160 -14.60 26.05 9.17
CA ALA A 160 -15.09 26.58 10.44
C ALA A 160 -16.23 27.58 10.22
N GLY A 161 -16.06 28.54 9.30
CA GLY A 161 -17.11 29.51 8.96
C GLY A 161 -18.31 28.88 8.26
N ALA A 162 -18.09 27.89 7.37
CA ALA A 162 -19.18 27.20 6.68
C ALA A 162 -20.00 26.26 7.58
N TRP A 163 -19.40 25.77 8.67
CA TRP A 163 -20.03 24.82 9.59
C TRP A 163 -20.46 25.44 10.92
N ASP A 164 -20.12 26.71 11.16
CA ASP A 164 -20.34 27.43 12.42
C ASP A 164 -19.69 26.72 13.63
N VAL A 165 -18.42 26.30 13.45
CA VAL A 165 -17.62 25.58 14.47
C VAL A 165 -16.24 26.21 14.67
N SER A 166 -15.51 25.78 15.70
CA SER A 166 -14.13 26.21 15.95
C SER A 166 -13.20 25.01 16.19
N PHE A 167 -12.15 24.89 15.39
CA PHE A 167 -11.11 23.85 15.51
C PHE A 167 -10.05 24.19 16.58
N SER A 168 -10.49 24.50 17.80
CA SER A 168 -9.63 25.00 18.89
C SER A 168 -8.52 24.05 19.35
N ARG A 169 -8.61 22.76 19.00
CA ARG A 169 -7.66 21.70 19.36
C ARG A 169 -6.79 21.22 18.19
N VAL A 170 -6.84 21.94 17.06
CA VAL A 170 -5.91 21.74 15.94
C VAL A 170 -4.69 22.64 16.14
N ARG A 171 -3.50 22.04 16.14
CA ARG A 171 -2.23 22.76 16.27
C ARG A 171 -1.44 22.66 14.98
N LEU A 172 -1.05 23.81 14.43
CA LEU A 172 -0.10 23.91 13.32
C LEU A 172 1.32 24.03 13.89
N VAL A 173 2.19 23.07 13.59
CA VAL A 173 3.55 22.98 14.10
C VAL A 173 4.52 23.17 12.94
N ARG A 174 5.10 24.36 12.86
CA ARG A 174 6.14 24.68 11.88
C ARG A 174 7.50 24.22 12.38
N ASP A 175 7.80 22.95 12.21
CA ASP A 175 9.05 22.34 12.67
C ASP A 175 9.42 21.13 11.79
N ASP A 176 10.67 20.69 11.89
CA ASP A 176 11.07 19.37 11.41
C ASP A 176 10.52 18.32 12.37
N PHE A 177 9.64 17.43 11.87
CA PHE A 177 9.04 16.37 12.67
C PHE A 177 10.08 15.51 13.41
N LEU A 178 11.28 15.32 12.85
CA LEU A 178 12.31 14.51 13.51
C LEU A 178 12.86 15.19 14.78
N SER A 179 12.89 16.52 14.84
CA SER A 179 13.26 17.30 16.03
C SER A 179 12.07 17.79 16.86
N ALA A 180 10.87 17.81 16.28
CA ALA A 180 9.67 18.35 16.93
C ALA A 180 9.38 17.64 18.25
N ASP A 181 9.13 18.44 19.29
CA ASP A 181 8.65 17.92 20.56
C ASP A 181 7.15 17.64 20.44
N LEU A 182 6.81 16.37 20.59
CA LEU A 182 5.42 15.92 20.51
C LEU A 182 4.74 15.94 21.87
N SER A 183 5.42 16.28 22.97
CA SER A 183 4.96 16.14 24.37
C SER A 183 3.70 16.98 24.66
N SER A 184 2.57 16.51 24.20
CA SER A 184 1.33 17.24 24.24
C SER A 184 0.16 16.28 24.40
N GLY A 185 -0.58 16.46 25.48
CA GLY A 185 -1.79 15.68 25.78
C GLY A 185 -1.54 14.38 26.54
N PHE A 186 -2.65 13.79 27.00
CA PHE A 186 -2.69 12.49 27.68
C PHE A 186 -3.26 11.38 26.79
N LYS A 187 -3.73 11.72 25.58
CA LYS A 187 -4.35 10.76 24.67
C LYS A 187 -3.30 9.93 23.93
N PRO A 188 -3.61 8.67 23.60
CA PRO A 188 -2.80 7.89 22.69
C PRO A 188 -2.63 8.58 21.32
N TYR A 189 -1.39 8.63 20.82
CA TYR A 189 -1.09 9.19 19.51
C TYR A 189 -1.57 8.28 18.38
N PHE A 190 -2.17 8.85 17.36
CA PHE A 190 -2.42 8.18 16.10
C PHE A 190 -1.68 8.91 14.98
N PHE A 191 -0.54 8.37 14.58
CA PHE A 191 0.27 8.94 13.51
C PHE A 191 -0.29 8.51 12.16
N PHE A 192 -0.46 9.46 11.25
CA PHE A 192 -0.87 9.16 9.89
C PHE A 192 -0.15 10.07 8.90
N GLY A 193 0.01 9.66 7.65
CA GLY A 193 0.65 10.54 6.66
C GLY A 193 1.35 9.83 5.51
N ASN A 194 1.92 10.64 4.62
CA ASN A 194 2.79 10.23 3.51
C ASN A 194 4.19 10.85 3.72
N PRO A 195 5.04 10.27 4.60
CA PRO A 195 6.36 10.83 4.89
C PRO A 195 7.26 10.93 3.64
N PRO A 196 8.27 11.81 3.63
CA PRO A 196 9.08 12.07 2.43
C PRO A 196 9.97 10.88 2.03
N PHE A 197 10.00 10.52 0.74
CA PHE A 197 10.83 9.40 0.24
C PHE A 197 12.22 9.84 -0.25
N VAL A 198 12.94 10.61 0.57
CA VAL A 198 14.29 11.11 0.24
C VAL A 198 15.36 10.22 0.85
N ALA A 199 16.42 9.94 0.11
CA ALA A 199 17.57 9.23 0.66
C ALA A 199 18.24 10.05 1.77
N ASN A 200 18.55 9.41 2.89
CA ASN A 200 19.32 10.05 3.94
C ASN A 200 20.75 10.34 3.48
N GLU A 201 21.32 11.43 4.01
CA GLU A 201 22.75 11.66 3.92
C GLU A 201 23.52 10.51 4.60
N LYS A 202 24.57 10.04 3.94
CA LYS A 202 25.35 8.90 4.40
C LYS A 202 25.96 9.21 5.78
N GLY A 203 25.57 8.44 6.79
CA GLY A 203 26.10 8.53 8.16
C GLY A 203 25.28 9.40 9.12
N ARG A 204 24.20 10.06 8.69
CA ARG A 204 23.31 10.82 9.59
C ARG A 204 22.23 9.99 10.27
N SER A 205 21.76 8.95 9.60
CA SER A 205 20.71 8.05 10.08
C SER A 205 21.14 6.60 9.86
N PRO A 206 20.72 5.66 10.72
CA PRO A 206 20.86 4.23 10.45
C PRO A 206 20.06 3.80 9.19
N TRP A 207 19.06 4.57 8.78
CA TRP A 207 18.19 4.27 7.68
C TRP A 207 18.66 4.90 6.37
N LYS A 208 18.41 4.21 5.24
CA LYS A 208 18.75 4.72 3.90
C LYS A 208 17.84 5.84 3.42
N ASN A 209 16.64 5.99 3.98
CA ASN A 209 15.63 6.93 3.50
C ASN A 209 14.85 7.53 4.68
N ILE A 210 14.52 8.82 4.58
CA ILE A 210 13.92 9.63 5.64
C ILE A 210 12.57 9.08 6.11
N TYR A 211 11.77 8.44 5.24
CA TYR A 211 10.50 7.85 5.68
C TYR A 211 10.66 6.87 6.85
N ALA A 212 11.82 6.21 6.93
CA ALA A 212 12.11 5.25 7.98
C ALA A 212 12.42 5.95 9.31
N ASP A 213 13.07 7.12 9.30
CA ASP A 213 13.23 7.94 10.51
C ASP A 213 11.88 8.44 11.03
N PHE A 214 10.99 8.84 10.12
CA PHE A 214 9.62 9.24 10.46
C PHE A 214 8.84 8.08 11.09
N LEU A 215 8.93 6.90 10.50
CA LEU A 215 8.27 5.70 11.00
C LEU A 215 8.85 5.26 12.35
N GLU A 216 10.18 5.26 12.51
CA GLU A 216 10.85 4.96 13.78
C GLU A 216 10.39 5.92 14.90
N LYS A 217 10.37 7.23 14.64
CA LYS A 217 9.90 8.22 15.61
C LYS A 217 8.43 7.98 15.97
N ALA A 218 7.56 7.76 14.99
CA ALA A 218 6.15 7.47 15.21
C ALA A 218 5.96 6.21 16.08
N LEU A 219 6.60 5.09 15.72
CA LEU A 219 6.54 3.82 16.48
C LEU A 219 7.05 3.98 17.91
N THR A 220 8.04 4.84 18.13
CA THR A 220 8.59 5.11 19.48
C THR A 220 7.61 5.91 20.34
N HIS A 221 6.78 6.77 19.75
CA HIS A 221 5.85 7.64 20.48
C HIS A 221 4.43 7.08 20.59
N VAL A 222 4.06 6.10 19.76
CA VAL A 222 2.68 5.60 19.65
C VAL A 222 2.12 5.01 20.96
N GLY A 223 3.00 4.57 21.86
CA GLY A 223 2.61 3.99 23.14
C GLY A 223 1.88 2.65 23.00
N ARG A 224 1.04 2.31 23.98
CA ARG A 224 0.35 0.98 24.03
C ARG A 224 -1.01 0.96 23.35
N GLU A 225 -1.61 2.12 23.13
CA GLU A 225 -2.99 2.27 22.67
C GLU A 225 -3.13 3.17 21.44
N GLY A 226 -2.02 3.71 20.94
CA GLY A 226 -2.00 4.49 19.71
C GLY A 226 -1.79 3.61 18.47
N GLY A 227 -1.80 4.23 17.30
CA GLY A 227 -1.50 3.56 16.02
C GLY A 227 -0.65 4.37 15.06
N VAL A 228 -0.17 3.71 14.02
CA VAL A 228 0.50 4.34 12.86
C VAL A 228 -0.22 3.91 11.59
N HIS A 229 -0.46 4.85 10.67
CA HIS A 229 -1.02 4.56 9.36
C HIS A 229 -0.30 5.39 8.30
N PHE A 230 0.74 4.85 7.67
CA PHE A 230 1.59 5.61 6.75
C PHE A 230 1.59 5.03 5.34
N ILE A 231 1.70 5.89 4.33
CA ILE A 231 2.11 5.48 2.99
C ILE A 231 3.64 5.50 2.94
N VAL A 232 4.27 4.34 2.76
CA VAL A 232 5.74 4.21 2.75
C VAL A 232 6.23 3.42 1.53
N PRO A 233 7.50 3.57 1.12
CA PRO A 233 8.07 2.76 0.05
C PRO A 233 7.98 1.25 0.35
N LEU A 234 7.61 0.46 -0.67
CA LEU A 234 7.48 -1.01 -0.58
C LEU A 234 8.76 -1.69 -0.05
N SER A 235 9.91 -1.03 -0.18
CA SER A 235 11.19 -1.50 0.37
C SER A 235 11.14 -1.82 1.86
N VAL A 236 10.25 -1.21 2.65
CA VAL A 236 10.08 -1.55 4.07
C VAL A 236 9.78 -3.05 4.25
N ALA A 237 9.04 -3.64 3.31
CA ALA A 237 8.59 -5.02 3.39
C ALA A 237 9.71 -6.03 3.05
N PHE A 238 10.69 -5.69 2.20
CA PHE A 238 11.67 -6.67 1.70
C PHE A 238 13.15 -6.27 1.83
N SER A 239 13.50 -4.99 1.86
CA SER A 239 14.91 -4.58 1.83
C SER A 239 15.62 -4.99 3.10
N ARG A 240 16.88 -5.40 2.97
CA ARG A 240 17.78 -5.71 4.08
C ARG A 240 18.04 -4.48 4.95
N ASP A 241 18.06 -3.30 4.32
CA ASP A 241 18.28 -2.01 4.99
C ASP A 241 17.20 -1.68 6.04
N TYR A 242 16.00 -2.28 5.93
CA TYR A 242 14.87 -2.03 6.83
C TYR A 242 14.50 -3.25 7.68
N SER A 243 15.41 -4.22 7.83
CA SER A 243 15.17 -5.43 8.66
C SER A 243 14.93 -5.11 10.14
N ALA A 244 15.73 -4.21 10.71
CA ALA A 244 15.54 -3.72 12.07
C ALA A 244 14.22 -2.94 12.21
N LEU A 245 13.87 -2.11 11.23
CA LEU A 245 12.60 -1.37 11.23
C LEU A 245 11.39 -2.32 11.17
N ARG A 246 11.44 -3.41 10.38
CA ARG A 246 10.39 -4.45 10.40
C ARG A 246 10.25 -5.11 11.78
N THR A 247 11.36 -5.31 12.48
CA THR A 247 11.34 -5.84 13.86
C THR A 247 10.60 -4.86 14.78
N MET A 248 10.91 -3.56 14.70
CA MET A 248 10.18 -2.52 15.45
C MET A 248 8.68 -2.51 15.13
N ILE A 249 8.33 -2.63 13.85
CA ILE A 249 6.93 -2.72 13.41
C ILE A 249 6.24 -3.93 14.07
N THR A 250 6.82 -5.13 14.04
CA THR A 250 6.22 -6.33 14.63
C THR A 250 6.27 -6.41 16.16
N ASP A 251 7.18 -5.64 16.78
CA ASP A 251 7.29 -5.56 18.24
C ASP A 251 6.20 -4.69 18.86
N THR A 252 5.57 -3.82 18.05
CA THR A 252 4.32 -3.18 18.47
C THR A 252 3.28 -4.26 18.74
N ARG A 253 2.72 -4.24 19.94
CA ARG A 253 1.82 -5.29 20.41
C ARG A 253 0.47 -5.11 19.74
N GLY A 254 0.25 -5.70 18.57
CA GLY A 254 -1.04 -5.71 17.89
C GLY A 254 -1.00 -6.17 16.43
N THR A 255 -1.84 -5.55 15.61
CA THR A 255 -2.07 -5.93 14.22
C THR A 255 -1.28 -5.01 13.30
N VAL A 256 -0.52 -5.61 12.39
CA VAL A 256 0.17 -4.91 11.31
C VAL A 256 -0.52 -5.29 10.00
N CYS A 257 -0.98 -4.31 9.23
CA CYS A 257 -1.55 -4.51 7.90
C CYS A 257 -0.67 -3.84 6.85
N LEU A 258 -0.42 -4.53 5.74
CA LEU A 258 0.30 -4.00 4.58
C LEU A 258 -0.54 -4.12 3.31
N SER A 259 -1.03 -2.99 2.80
CA SER A 259 -1.64 -2.90 1.48
C SER A 259 -0.57 -2.57 0.46
N ASN A 260 -0.20 -3.51 -0.40
CA ASN A 260 1.00 -3.44 -1.24
C ASN A 260 0.66 -3.06 -2.67
N PHE A 261 1.22 -1.96 -3.19
CA PHE A 261 0.90 -1.43 -4.52
C PHE A 261 2.10 -1.50 -5.45
N ASP A 262 1.91 -2.15 -6.62
CA ASP A 262 2.85 -2.06 -7.73
C ASP A 262 2.81 -0.66 -8.38
N ASN A 263 3.73 -0.41 -9.29
CA ASN A 263 3.78 0.76 -10.17
C ASN A 263 3.60 0.37 -11.65
N ILE A 264 3.30 -0.91 -11.92
CA ILE A 264 3.07 -1.48 -13.25
C ILE A 264 1.84 -2.39 -13.18
N PRO A 265 0.81 -2.21 -14.03
CA PRO A 265 0.74 -1.25 -15.16
C PRO A 265 0.54 0.23 -14.83
N ASP A 266 -0.04 0.57 -13.68
CA ASP A 266 -0.34 1.96 -13.27
C ASP A 266 0.19 2.23 -11.84
N THR A 267 0.23 3.50 -11.41
CA THR A 267 0.91 3.96 -10.19
C THR A 267 -0.07 4.47 -9.13
N LEU A 268 0.19 4.22 -7.84
CA LEU A 268 -0.63 4.75 -6.74
C LEU A 268 -0.69 6.28 -6.78
N PHE A 269 0.47 6.93 -6.94
CA PHE A 269 0.60 8.37 -7.05
C PHE A 269 0.65 8.83 -8.52
N LYS A 270 -0.20 9.81 -8.87
CA LYS A 270 -0.16 10.43 -10.19
C LYS A 270 1.18 11.15 -10.39
N SER A 271 1.78 11.00 -11.56
CA SER A 271 3.06 11.64 -11.84
C SER A 271 3.30 11.88 -13.33
N GLY A 272 3.86 13.05 -13.60
CA GLY A 272 4.04 13.60 -14.95
C GLY A 272 3.17 14.85 -15.12
N LYS A 273 3.71 15.86 -15.83
CA LYS A 273 2.87 16.93 -16.38
C LYS A 273 1.70 16.28 -17.15
N PRO A 274 0.46 16.81 -17.05
CA PRO A 274 -0.71 16.28 -17.77
C PRO A 274 -0.48 16.05 -19.29
N SER A 275 0.51 16.73 -19.87
CA SER A 275 0.88 16.69 -21.29
C SER A 275 1.95 15.66 -21.70
N HIS A 276 2.56 14.89 -20.79
CA HIS A 276 3.61 13.93 -21.15
C HIS A 276 3.10 12.48 -21.14
N THR A 277 3.01 11.88 -22.32
CA THR A 277 2.56 10.50 -22.57
C THR A 277 3.62 9.43 -22.26
N ASN A 278 4.81 9.81 -21.78
CA ASN A 278 5.90 8.88 -21.52
C ASN A 278 5.85 8.36 -20.08
N THR A 279 5.22 7.20 -19.89
CA THR A 279 5.06 6.50 -18.60
C THR A 279 6.39 6.06 -17.96
N ASN A 280 7.53 6.09 -18.67
CA ASN A 280 8.84 5.79 -18.07
C ASN A 280 9.45 6.96 -17.27
N LYS A 281 8.83 8.15 -17.30
CA LYS A 281 9.23 9.33 -16.51
C LYS A 281 8.23 9.66 -15.39
N ALA A 282 7.17 8.87 -15.26
CA ALA A 282 6.27 8.91 -14.12
C ALA A 282 6.99 8.34 -12.88
N ASN A 283 6.64 8.85 -11.70
CA ASN A 283 7.05 8.36 -10.39
C ASN A 283 6.88 6.85 -10.33
N SER A 284 8.00 6.14 -10.32
CA SER A 284 8.06 4.69 -10.29
C SER A 284 8.16 4.16 -8.86
N GLN A 285 7.74 4.90 -7.84
CA GLN A 285 7.83 4.41 -6.47
C GLN A 285 6.70 3.42 -6.19
N ARG A 286 7.05 2.17 -5.90
CA ARG A 286 6.14 1.19 -5.31
C ARG A 286 5.98 1.50 -3.84
N CYS A 287 4.76 1.44 -3.35
CA CYS A 287 4.43 1.82 -1.99
C CYS A 287 3.62 0.73 -1.30
N THR A 288 3.63 0.76 0.02
CA THR A 288 2.65 0.07 0.84
C THR A 288 1.98 1.09 1.75
N ILE A 289 0.68 0.93 1.96
CA ILE A 289 0.00 1.56 3.08
C ILE A 289 0.19 0.61 4.26
N LEU A 290 0.96 1.08 5.24
CA LEU A 290 1.33 0.37 6.45
C LEU A 290 0.45 0.86 7.60
N THR A 291 -0.36 -0.04 8.12
CA THR A 291 -1.12 0.16 9.36
C THR A 291 -0.51 -0.63 10.48
N VAL A 292 -0.34 0.01 11.64
CA VAL A 292 0.10 -0.59 12.90
C VAL A 292 -0.91 -0.20 13.97
N LEU A 293 -1.68 -1.18 14.43
CA LEU A 293 -2.72 -0.99 15.44
C LEU A 293 -2.35 -1.74 16.72
N PRO A 294 -2.69 -1.19 17.90
CA PRO A 294 -2.45 -1.86 19.17
C PRO A 294 -3.48 -2.97 19.38
N GLY A 295 -3.13 -3.98 20.17
CA GLY A 295 -4.08 -5.01 20.61
C GLY A 295 -3.53 -6.43 20.64
N LYS A 296 -4.46 -7.39 20.74
CA LYS A 296 -4.22 -8.83 20.60
C LYS A 296 -5.39 -9.46 19.84
N PRO A 297 -5.19 -10.57 19.11
CA PRO A 297 -3.91 -11.27 18.89
C PRO A 297 -2.94 -10.43 18.04
N ARG A 298 -1.65 -10.78 18.08
CA ARG A 298 -0.69 -10.17 17.15
C ARG A 298 -0.92 -10.79 15.78
N LYS A 299 -1.13 -9.94 14.79
CA LYS A 299 -1.35 -10.38 13.40
C LYS A 299 -0.47 -9.59 12.45
N LEU A 300 0.03 -10.27 11.43
CA LEU A 300 0.64 -9.66 10.26
C LEU A 300 -0.23 -9.99 9.06
N LEU A 301 -0.93 -9.00 8.54
CA LEU A 301 -1.83 -9.12 7.41
C LEU A 301 -1.21 -8.42 6.21
N ALA A 302 -1.17 -9.09 5.06
CA ALA A 302 -0.60 -8.51 3.84
C ALA A 302 -1.45 -8.83 2.63
N THR A 303 -1.59 -7.85 1.73
CA THR A 303 -2.16 -8.10 0.41
C THR A 303 -1.09 -8.68 -0.53
N PRO A 304 -1.49 -9.32 -1.64
CA PRO A 304 -0.62 -9.47 -2.80
C PRO A 304 -0.07 -8.13 -3.26
N LEU A 305 0.95 -8.15 -4.13
CA LEU A 305 1.36 -6.94 -4.84
C LEU A 305 0.26 -6.53 -5.83
N LEU A 306 -0.55 -5.54 -5.46
CA LEU A 306 -1.71 -5.09 -6.22
C LEU A 306 -1.28 -4.45 -7.53
N ARG A 307 -1.81 -4.96 -8.65
CA ARG A 307 -1.50 -4.53 -10.02
C ARG A 307 -2.80 -4.20 -10.74
N TRP A 308 -2.86 -3.03 -11.37
CA TRP A 308 -4.06 -2.57 -12.04
C TRP A 308 -3.73 -1.77 -13.30
N SER A 309 -4.68 -1.70 -14.24
CA SER A 309 -4.58 -0.78 -15.36
C SER A 309 -5.25 0.56 -15.01
N LYS A 310 -4.93 1.62 -15.76
CA LYS A 310 -5.50 2.96 -15.53
C LYS A 310 -7.04 2.98 -15.47
N LYS A 311 -7.71 2.15 -16.28
CA LYS A 311 -9.18 2.05 -16.30
C LYS A 311 -9.75 1.35 -15.06
N ASP A 312 -8.96 0.52 -14.39
CA ASP A 312 -9.39 -0.28 -13.24
C ASP A 312 -9.08 0.42 -11.90
N ARG A 313 -8.42 1.59 -11.93
CA ARG A 313 -8.03 2.34 -10.72
C ARG A 313 -9.21 2.66 -9.81
N ALA A 314 -10.32 3.12 -10.38
CA ALA A 314 -11.51 3.48 -9.61
C ALA A 314 -12.13 2.25 -8.92
N ASP A 315 -12.15 1.10 -9.60
CA ASP A 315 -12.61 -0.17 -9.01
C ASP A 315 -11.67 -0.61 -7.89
N LEU A 316 -10.35 -0.64 -8.15
CA LEU A 316 -9.34 -1.01 -7.15
C LEU A 316 -9.45 -0.16 -5.89
N LEU A 317 -9.53 1.17 -6.04
CA LEU A 317 -9.54 2.11 -4.92
C LEU A 317 -10.94 2.32 -4.31
N SER A 318 -12.00 1.68 -4.80
CA SER A 318 -13.33 1.71 -4.18
C SER A 318 -13.62 0.54 -3.25
N ARG A 319 -12.87 -0.57 -3.37
CA ARG A 319 -12.99 -1.75 -2.51
C ARG A 319 -11.88 -1.85 -1.46
N SER A 320 -12.10 -2.67 -0.44
CA SER A 320 -11.02 -3.12 0.44
C SER A 320 -10.29 -4.29 -0.23
N PRO A 321 -8.96 -4.33 -0.24
CA PRO A 321 -8.24 -5.48 -0.76
C PRO A 321 -8.39 -6.68 0.18
N GLU A 322 -8.20 -7.87 -0.37
CA GLU A 322 -8.13 -9.10 0.42
C GLU A 322 -6.76 -9.19 1.11
N TYR A 323 -6.78 -9.42 2.42
CA TYR A 323 -5.57 -9.62 3.22
C TYR A 323 -5.41 -11.11 3.51
N VAL A 324 -4.16 -11.56 3.41
CA VAL A 324 -3.75 -12.89 3.84
C VAL A 324 -3.06 -12.75 5.19
N ASP A 325 -3.40 -13.62 6.13
CA ASP A 325 -2.71 -13.72 7.41
C ASP A 325 -1.37 -14.42 7.21
N VAL A 326 -0.27 -13.68 7.39
CA VAL A 326 1.11 -14.14 7.21
C VAL A 326 1.88 -14.05 8.51
N SER A 327 1.18 -14.13 9.65
CA SER A 327 1.76 -14.04 10.99
C SER A 327 2.82 -15.12 11.25
N ASP A 328 2.64 -16.31 10.69
CA ASP A 328 3.55 -17.45 10.87
C ASP A 328 4.65 -17.53 9.80
N TYR A 329 4.67 -16.59 8.85
CA TYR A 329 5.69 -16.57 7.79
C TYR A 329 7.08 -16.31 8.36
N SER A 330 8.00 -17.25 8.11
CA SER A 330 9.37 -17.20 8.67
C SER A 330 10.48 -17.45 7.65
N PHE A 331 10.15 -17.58 6.36
CA PHE A 331 11.08 -18.02 5.32
C PHE A 331 12.31 -17.12 5.14
N ASP A 332 12.15 -15.79 5.10
CA ASP A 332 13.25 -14.86 4.79
C ASP A 332 13.25 -13.52 5.56
N ARG A 333 12.51 -13.45 6.68
CA ARG A 333 12.38 -12.25 7.54
C ARG A 333 11.90 -11.00 6.79
N GLN A 334 11.22 -11.19 5.67
CA GLN A 334 10.46 -10.15 4.98
C GLN A 334 9.01 -10.14 5.47
N PHE A 335 8.29 -9.08 5.16
CA PHE A 335 6.83 -9.16 5.06
C PHE A 335 6.49 -9.64 3.64
N PRO A 336 5.92 -10.84 3.47
CA PRO A 336 5.60 -11.37 2.16
C PRO A 336 4.40 -10.61 1.56
N ARG A 337 4.29 -10.64 0.23
CA ARG A 337 3.15 -10.11 -0.54
C ARG A 337 2.45 -11.27 -1.25
N PRO A 338 1.81 -12.18 -0.48
CA PRO A 338 1.41 -13.50 -0.97
C PRO A 338 0.60 -13.38 -2.26
N GLU A 339 1.12 -13.91 -3.35
CA GLU A 339 0.43 -13.88 -4.65
C GLU A 339 -0.79 -14.81 -4.64
N SER A 340 -0.70 -15.92 -3.91
CA SER A 340 -1.76 -16.91 -3.72
C SER A 340 -1.49 -17.74 -2.45
N GLN A 341 -2.51 -18.43 -1.94
CA GLN A 341 -2.32 -19.37 -0.83
C GLN A 341 -1.38 -20.53 -1.23
N ALA A 342 -1.46 -20.99 -2.49
CA ALA A 342 -0.66 -22.11 -2.98
C ALA A 342 0.86 -21.86 -2.89
N VAL A 343 1.33 -20.64 -3.11
CA VAL A 343 2.77 -20.32 -2.95
C VAL A 343 3.18 -20.26 -1.48
N MET A 344 2.29 -19.83 -0.58
CA MET A 344 2.55 -19.83 0.85
C MET A 344 2.64 -21.25 1.39
N ASP A 345 1.68 -22.10 1.04
CA ASP A 345 1.67 -23.52 1.39
C ASP A 345 2.91 -24.23 0.86
N TYR A 346 3.35 -23.89 -0.36
CA TYR A 346 4.59 -24.43 -0.92
C TYR A 346 5.81 -24.01 -0.11
N LEU A 347 5.91 -22.75 0.33
CA LEU A 347 7.04 -22.27 1.12
C LEU A 347 7.11 -22.93 2.48
N ASP A 348 5.96 -23.16 3.11
CA ASP A 348 5.87 -23.88 4.38
C ASP A 348 6.26 -25.35 4.22
N LEU A 349 5.73 -26.02 3.19
CA LEU A 349 6.10 -27.41 2.86
C LEU A 349 7.59 -27.55 2.52
N ALA A 350 8.15 -26.58 1.81
CA ALA A 350 9.52 -26.59 1.36
C ALA A 350 10.52 -26.07 2.40
N ALA A 351 10.07 -25.74 3.61
CA ALA A 351 10.93 -25.27 4.69
C ALA A 351 12.08 -26.26 4.96
N GLY A 352 13.31 -25.76 4.94
CA GLY A 352 14.51 -26.57 5.14
C GLY A 352 14.96 -27.41 3.93
N SER A 353 14.24 -27.37 2.80
CA SER A 353 14.66 -28.04 1.57
C SER A 353 15.93 -27.40 0.98
N PRO A 354 16.72 -28.15 0.18
CA PRO A 354 17.76 -27.57 -0.66
C PRO A 354 17.21 -26.46 -1.54
N THR A 355 18.06 -25.53 -1.98
CA THR A 355 17.62 -24.39 -2.78
C THR A 355 18.10 -24.51 -4.22
N LEU A 356 17.51 -23.76 -5.15
CA LEU A 356 17.99 -23.72 -6.53
C LEU A 356 19.47 -23.30 -6.60
N GLY A 357 19.93 -22.48 -5.65
CA GLY A 357 21.34 -22.12 -5.51
C GLY A 357 22.26 -23.31 -5.21
N SER A 358 21.79 -24.37 -4.55
CA SER A 358 22.65 -25.51 -4.19
C SER A 358 23.04 -26.40 -5.37
N ILE A 359 22.30 -26.33 -6.48
CA ILE A 359 22.61 -27.07 -7.72
C ILE A 359 23.29 -26.18 -8.78
N VAL A 360 23.43 -24.88 -8.51
CA VAL A 360 24.11 -23.94 -9.42
C VAL A 360 25.62 -24.01 -9.20
N SER A 361 26.35 -24.40 -10.25
CA SER A 361 27.81 -24.51 -10.26
C SER A 361 28.45 -23.39 -11.11
N LYS A 362 29.46 -22.73 -10.55
CA LYS A 362 30.21 -21.66 -11.24
C LYS A 362 30.87 -22.14 -12.54
N ASN A 363 31.30 -23.41 -12.56
CA ASN A 363 31.99 -24.04 -13.69
C ASN A 363 31.07 -25.02 -14.46
N GLY A 364 29.77 -24.99 -14.21
CA GLY A 364 28.80 -25.85 -14.87
C GLY A 364 28.82 -25.71 -16.39
N LYS A 365 28.82 -26.84 -17.09
CA LYS A 365 28.89 -26.90 -18.56
C LYS A 365 27.56 -26.52 -19.22
N TYR A 366 26.43 -26.79 -18.56
CA TYR A 366 25.10 -26.39 -19.03
C TYR A 366 24.77 -25.01 -18.47
N LYS A 367 24.39 -24.06 -19.34
CA LYS A 367 24.19 -22.67 -18.96
C LYS A 367 22.77 -22.20 -19.27
N LEU A 368 22.15 -21.57 -18.28
CA LEU A 368 20.89 -20.86 -18.42
C LEU A 368 21.11 -19.36 -18.16
N PHE A 369 20.59 -18.52 -19.04
CA PHE A 369 20.72 -17.06 -18.92
C PHE A 369 19.36 -16.45 -18.61
N VAL A 370 19.25 -15.80 -17.46
CA VAL A 370 17.98 -15.28 -16.92
C VAL A 370 18.06 -13.76 -16.85
N ALA A 371 17.07 -13.05 -17.37
CA ALA A 371 17.02 -11.59 -17.24
C ALA A 371 16.96 -11.19 -15.76
N GLY A 372 17.70 -10.15 -15.37
CA GLY A 372 17.69 -9.60 -14.02
C GLY A 372 16.46 -8.74 -13.72
N VAL A 373 15.51 -8.66 -14.65
CA VAL A 373 14.22 -8.01 -14.48
C VAL A 373 13.12 -8.94 -15.00
N ALA A 374 11.99 -8.95 -14.29
CA ALA A 374 10.78 -9.67 -14.66
C ALA A 374 9.57 -8.73 -14.53
N ARG A 375 8.44 -9.14 -15.13
CA ARG A 375 7.16 -8.42 -15.03
C ARG A 375 6.00 -9.40 -14.98
N ASN A 376 5.70 -9.99 -16.13
CA ASN A 376 4.62 -10.97 -16.27
C ASN A 376 5.18 -12.39 -16.38
N TYR A 377 6.50 -12.55 -16.56
CA TYR A 377 7.23 -13.82 -16.63
C TYR A 377 8.70 -13.57 -16.34
N VAL A 378 9.40 -14.66 -16.02
CA VAL A 378 10.85 -14.73 -16.00
C VAL A 378 11.35 -14.88 -17.44
N SER A 379 12.06 -13.89 -17.93
CA SER A 379 12.58 -13.89 -19.29
C SER A 379 13.92 -14.63 -19.39
N LEU A 380 13.99 -15.67 -20.22
CA LEU A 380 15.25 -16.35 -20.56
C LEU A 380 15.94 -15.67 -21.75
N ARG A 381 17.28 -15.77 -21.82
CA ARG A 381 18.15 -15.15 -22.83
C ARG A 381 19.02 -16.20 -23.53
N GLU A 382 19.51 -15.87 -24.72
CA GLU A 382 20.43 -16.76 -25.46
C GLU A 382 21.83 -16.83 -24.86
N GLY A 383 22.26 -15.77 -24.18
CA GLY A 383 23.64 -15.62 -23.80
C GLY A 383 23.86 -14.57 -22.71
N PRO A 384 25.12 -14.38 -22.28
CA PRO A 384 25.46 -13.38 -21.30
C PRO A 384 25.25 -11.97 -21.87
N ALA A 385 24.72 -11.08 -21.05
CA ALA A 385 24.60 -9.66 -21.34
C ALA A 385 24.50 -8.85 -20.04
N ASN A 386 24.59 -7.53 -20.13
CA ASN A 386 24.38 -6.65 -18.98
C ASN A 386 22.96 -6.84 -18.41
N GLY A 387 22.87 -7.00 -17.09
CA GLY A 387 21.59 -7.25 -16.42
C GLY A 387 21.02 -8.66 -16.67
N VAL A 388 21.86 -9.63 -17.03
CA VAL A 388 21.48 -11.05 -17.20
C VAL A 388 22.30 -11.91 -16.24
N HIS A 389 21.62 -12.77 -15.50
CA HIS A 389 22.24 -13.76 -14.61
C HIS A 389 22.57 -15.01 -15.41
N GLY A 390 23.84 -15.39 -15.45
CA GLY A 390 24.27 -16.70 -15.95
C GLY A 390 24.27 -17.72 -14.82
N LEU A 391 23.52 -18.82 -14.99
CA LEU A 391 23.45 -19.96 -14.09
C LEU A 391 24.11 -21.16 -14.77
N GLY A 392 25.12 -21.75 -14.12
CA GLY A 392 25.78 -22.96 -14.61
C GLY A 392 25.28 -24.19 -13.86
N PHE A 393 25.18 -25.33 -14.55
CA PHE A 393 24.82 -26.63 -13.98
C PHE A 393 25.79 -27.71 -14.46
N GLU A 394 26.07 -28.69 -13.61
CA GLU A 394 27.09 -29.72 -13.87
C GLU A 394 26.60 -30.81 -14.83
N ASN A 395 25.33 -31.20 -14.68
CA ASN A 395 24.66 -32.20 -15.50
C ASN A 395 23.40 -31.62 -16.18
N GLU A 396 22.86 -32.36 -17.15
CA GLU A 396 21.71 -31.90 -17.95
C GLU A 396 20.41 -31.91 -17.14
N ASP A 397 20.30 -32.80 -16.15
CA ASP A 397 19.08 -32.95 -15.34
C ASP A 397 18.89 -31.73 -14.42
N ASP A 398 19.95 -31.26 -13.77
CA ASP A 398 19.94 -30.02 -12.99
C ASP A 398 19.63 -28.79 -13.86
N PHE A 399 20.15 -28.78 -15.10
CA PHE A 399 19.81 -27.74 -16.07
C PHE A 399 18.32 -27.75 -16.42
N LEU A 400 17.74 -28.93 -16.67
CA LEU A 400 16.32 -29.08 -16.98
C LEU A 400 15.44 -28.73 -15.78
N LEU A 401 15.87 -29.09 -14.57
CA LEU A 401 15.22 -28.67 -13.32
C LEU A 401 15.22 -27.15 -13.19
N GLY A 402 16.38 -26.50 -13.33
CA GLY A 402 16.47 -25.03 -13.28
C GLY A 402 15.63 -24.35 -14.36
N LEU A 403 15.61 -24.91 -15.57
CA LEU A 403 14.76 -24.43 -16.67
C LEU A 403 13.26 -24.55 -16.32
N GLY A 404 12.84 -25.71 -15.81
CA GLY A 404 11.45 -25.98 -15.44
C GLY A 404 10.97 -25.07 -14.34
N VAL A 405 11.74 -24.95 -13.25
CA VAL A 405 11.44 -24.06 -12.12
C VAL A 405 11.31 -22.62 -12.59
N LEU A 406 12.32 -22.08 -13.27
CA LEU A 406 12.35 -20.66 -13.64
C LEU A 406 11.34 -20.28 -14.72
N SER A 407 10.77 -21.26 -15.41
CA SER A 407 9.72 -21.05 -16.41
C SER A 407 8.31 -21.30 -15.86
N SER A 408 8.19 -21.69 -14.59
CA SER A 408 6.91 -22.07 -13.98
C SER A 408 6.17 -20.89 -13.35
N ASP A 409 4.84 -21.03 -13.27
CA ASP A 409 3.98 -20.09 -12.54
C ASP A 409 4.30 -20.09 -11.05
N LEU A 410 4.67 -21.23 -10.45
CA LEU A 410 5.05 -21.32 -9.03
C LEU A 410 6.25 -20.39 -8.71
N PHE A 411 7.29 -20.41 -9.54
CA PHE A 411 8.43 -19.52 -9.35
C PHE A 411 8.04 -18.04 -9.57
N LEU A 412 7.16 -17.76 -10.53
CA LEU A 412 6.66 -16.40 -10.76
C LEU A 412 5.88 -15.88 -9.56
N SER A 413 4.94 -16.66 -9.01
CA SER A 413 4.19 -16.35 -7.80
C SER A 413 5.10 -16.17 -6.59
N TYR A 414 6.12 -17.02 -6.44
CA TYR A 414 7.15 -16.87 -5.41
C TYR A 414 7.89 -15.53 -5.54
N TRP A 415 8.37 -15.20 -6.74
CA TRP A 415 9.09 -13.94 -6.95
C TRP A 415 8.20 -12.71 -6.72
N LEU A 416 6.92 -12.76 -7.12
CA LEU A 416 5.98 -11.69 -6.80
C LEU A 416 5.72 -11.57 -5.28
N SER A 417 5.75 -12.70 -4.56
CA SER A 417 5.53 -12.74 -3.11
C SER A 417 6.72 -12.22 -2.31
N ILE A 418 7.96 -12.52 -2.71
CA ILE A 418 9.17 -12.19 -1.94
C ILE A 418 10.07 -11.14 -2.59
N GLY A 419 9.76 -10.72 -3.81
CA GLY A 419 10.51 -9.73 -4.57
C GLY A 419 9.91 -8.32 -4.50
N ASP A 420 10.44 -7.43 -5.34
CA ASP A 420 10.02 -6.03 -5.43
C ASP A 420 9.09 -5.76 -6.64
N GLY A 421 8.63 -6.81 -7.32
CA GLY A 421 7.80 -6.72 -8.53
C GLY A 421 8.52 -6.26 -9.81
N PHE A 422 9.86 -6.10 -9.79
CA PHE A 422 10.62 -5.70 -10.98
C PHE A 422 11.99 -6.36 -11.12
N HIS A 423 12.85 -6.23 -10.12
CA HIS A 423 14.16 -6.84 -10.12
C HIS A 423 14.04 -8.32 -9.77
N LEU A 424 14.56 -9.16 -10.65
CA LEU A 424 14.79 -10.57 -10.35
C LEU A 424 16.24 -10.70 -9.94
N THR A 425 16.53 -10.64 -8.64
CA THR A 425 17.90 -10.72 -8.14
C THR A 425 18.40 -12.17 -8.11
N LYS A 426 19.72 -12.37 -8.03
CA LYS A 426 20.27 -13.71 -7.77
C LYS A 426 19.77 -14.29 -6.45
N GLY A 427 19.52 -13.46 -5.44
CA GLY A 427 18.96 -13.92 -4.17
C GLY A 427 17.56 -14.52 -4.34
N ASN A 428 16.70 -13.88 -5.15
CA ASN A 428 15.38 -14.44 -5.45
C ASN A 428 15.52 -15.81 -6.12
N ILE A 429 16.38 -15.91 -7.14
CA ILE A 429 16.60 -17.17 -7.88
C ILE A 429 17.19 -18.24 -6.95
N PHE A 430 18.30 -17.94 -6.28
CA PHE A 430 19.07 -18.93 -5.53
C PHE A 430 18.40 -19.40 -4.27
N ASN A 431 17.58 -18.57 -3.63
CA ASN A 431 16.90 -18.97 -2.40
C ASN A 431 15.62 -19.77 -2.65
N PHE A 432 15.16 -19.90 -3.90
CA PHE A 432 13.95 -20.67 -4.19
C PHE A 432 14.12 -22.13 -3.72
N PRO A 433 13.26 -22.65 -2.82
CA PRO A 433 13.45 -23.98 -2.26
C PRO A 433 13.01 -25.05 -3.26
N LEU A 434 13.65 -26.21 -3.22
CA LEU A 434 13.46 -27.35 -4.12
C LEU A 434 12.92 -28.55 -3.33
N HIS A 435 11.65 -28.51 -2.97
CA HIS A 435 11.00 -29.64 -2.29
C HIS A 435 10.87 -30.86 -3.21
N ASP A 436 10.91 -32.08 -2.65
CA ASP A 436 10.89 -33.34 -3.40
C ASP A 436 9.70 -33.49 -4.36
N THR A 437 8.54 -32.94 -4.00
CA THR A 437 7.35 -32.94 -4.88
C THR A 437 7.63 -32.19 -6.17
N LEU A 438 8.27 -31.02 -6.09
CA LEU A 438 8.65 -30.23 -7.26
C LEU A 438 9.72 -30.94 -8.08
N LEU A 439 10.71 -31.55 -7.42
CA LEU A 439 11.76 -32.33 -8.09
C LEU A 439 11.16 -33.45 -8.94
N ARG A 440 10.24 -34.24 -8.39
CA ARG A 440 9.55 -35.33 -9.10
C ARG A 440 8.75 -34.80 -10.29
N GLU A 441 8.06 -33.68 -10.13
CA GLU A 441 7.29 -33.04 -11.21
C GLU A 441 8.21 -32.56 -12.34
N CYS A 442 9.32 -31.90 -12.03
CA CYS A 442 10.29 -31.49 -13.04
C CYS A 442 10.94 -32.69 -13.73
N GLN A 443 11.27 -33.77 -13.01
CA GLN A 443 11.81 -35.00 -13.58
C GLN A 443 10.82 -35.66 -14.55
N ARG A 444 9.54 -35.77 -14.16
CA ARG A 444 8.46 -36.28 -15.03
C ARG A 444 8.34 -35.48 -16.32
N ASN A 445 8.52 -34.16 -16.22
CA ASN A 445 8.39 -33.24 -17.35
C ASN A 445 9.71 -33.01 -18.13
N ALA A 446 10.82 -33.61 -17.72
CA ALA A 446 12.14 -33.40 -18.31
C ALA A 446 12.19 -33.65 -19.84
N PRO A 447 11.54 -34.69 -20.41
CA PRO A 447 11.49 -34.88 -21.86
C PRO A 447 10.81 -33.72 -22.59
N ALA A 448 9.69 -33.21 -22.05
CA ALA A 448 8.96 -32.08 -22.62
C ALA A 448 9.77 -30.78 -22.51
N LEU A 449 10.38 -30.51 -21.35
CA LEU A 449 11.27 -29.36 -21.13
C LEU A 449 12.43 -29.34 -22.12
N ARG A 450 13.03 -30.51 -22.39
CA ARG A 450 14.12 -30.66 -23.36
C ARG A 450 13.65 -30.33 -24.78
N LEU A 451 12.48 -30.79 -25.19
CA LEU A 451 11.89 -30.49 -26.49
C LEU A 451 11.54 -28.99 -26.61
N THR A 452 10.91 -28.41 -25.59
CA THR A 452 10.60 -26.98 -25.52
C THR A 452 11.86 -26.14 -25.63
N TRP A 453 12.94 -26.50 -24.92
CA TRP A 453 14.21 -25.77 -24.98
C TRP A 453 14.89 -25.85 -26.36
N LYS A 454 14.83 -27.02 -27.01
CA LYS A 454 15.31 -27.18 -28.40
C LYS A 454 14.48 -26.33 -29.37
N ALA A 455 13.17 -26.23 -29.16
CA ALA A 455 12.25 -25.46 -29.97
C ALA A 455 12.08 -23.99 -29.53
N ARG A 456 12.90 -23.49 -28.59
CA ARG A 456 12.69 -22.19 -27.89
C ARG A 456 12.51 -20.98 -28.81
N GLN A 457 13.07 -21.02 -30.02
CA GLN A 457 12.91 -19.95 -31.01
C GLN A 457 11.44 -19.64 -31.34
N ARG A 458 10.54 -20.63 -31.22
CA ARG A 458 9.09 -20.45 -31.41
C ARG A 458 8.46 -19.52 -30.36
N PHE A 459 9.10 -19.43 -29.20
CA PHE A 459 8.66 -18.63 -28.06
C PHE A 459 9.44 -17.32 -27.92
N GLN A 460 10.20 -16.95 -28.95
CA GLN A 460 11.01 -15.74 -28.93
C GLN A 460 10.11 -14.49 -28.93
N LYS A 461 10.35 -13.60 -27.98
CA LYS A 461 9.79 -12.24 -27.94
C LYS A 461 10.91 -11.23 -28.19
N GLY A 462 10.72 -10.36 -29.17
CA GLY A 462 11.61 -9.24 -29.45
C GLY A 462 11.11 -7.95 -28.80
N LYS A 463 11.99 -7.19 -28.18
CA LYS A 463 11.69 -5.84 -27.68
C LYS A 463 12.82 -4.88 -28.03
N LEU A 464 12.47 -3.76 -28.66
CA LEU A 464 13.39 -2.67 -28.92
C LEU A 464 13.55 -1.84 -27.64
N ASN A 465 14.76 -1.78 -27.09
CA ASN A 465 15.10 -0.95 -25.93
C ASN A 465 16.28 -0.05 -26.30
N SER A 466 16.08 1.27 -26.32
CA SER A 466 17.14 2.25 -26.64
C SER A 466 17.90 1.93 -27.94
N GLY A 467 17.18 1.55 -29.00
CA GLY A 467 17.75 1.18 -30.30
C GLY A 467 18.39 -0.20 -30.38
N ARG A 468 18.47 -0.97 -29.29
CA ARG A 468 18.95 -2.35 -29.28
C ARG A 468 17.79 -3.35 -29.22
N MET A 469 17.77 -4.31 -30.14
CA MET A 469 16.82 -5.41 -30.10
C MET A 469 17.24 -6.41 -29.01
N THR A 470 16.40 -6.56 -28.00
CA THR A 470 16.57 -7.58 -26.97
C THR A 470 15.68 -8.77 -27.31
N LYS A 471 16.28 -9.96 -27.40
CA LYS A 471 15.55 -11.23 -27.59
C LYS A 471 15.35 -11.91 -26.24
N SER A 472 14.15 -12.39 -25.98
CA SER A 472 13.77 -13.18 -24.79
C SER A 472 13.01 -14.41 -25.22
N PHE A 473 12.98 -15.42 -24.35
CA PHE A 473 12.06 -16.54 -24.46
C PHE A 473 11.04 -16.47 -23.32
N ASP A 474 9.76 -16.54 -23.67
CA ASP A 474 8.64 -16.70 -22.72
C ASP A 474 8.13 -18.13 -22.83
N LEU A 475 8.49 -18.98 -21.87
CA LEU A 475 8.19 -20.41 -21.93
C LEU A 475 6.99 -20.80 -21.07
N ARG A 476 6.25 -19.85 -20.48
CA ARG A 476 5.18 -20.14 -19.52
C ARG A 476 4.13 -21.13 -20.08
N ASP A 477 3.73 -20.94 -21.34
CA ASP A 477 2.66 -21.72 -21.97
C ASP A 477 3.17 -23.08 -22.48
N ALA A 478 4.49 -23.29 -22.44
CA ALA A 478 5.18 -24.45 -22.96
C ALA A 478 5.81 -25.31 -21.87
N VAL A 479 5.70 -24.88 -20.61
CA VAL A 479 6.15 -25.61 -19.42
C VAL A 479 4.91 -25.93 -18.59
N PRO A 480 4.75 -27.18 -18.11
CA PRO A 480 3.63 -27.52 -17.25
C PRO A 480 3.58 -26.60 -16.02
N SER A 481 2.37 -26.20 -15.63
CA SER A 481 2.19 -25.50 -14.37
C SER A 481 2.70 -26.38 -13.22
N LEU A 482 3.49 -25.77 -12.34
CA LEU A 482 4.07 -26.43 -11.16
C LEU A 482 3.37 -26.01 -9.87
N VAL A 483 2.28 -25.24 -9.96
CA VAL A 483 1.37 -25.05 -8.84
C VAL A 483 0.77 -26.43 -8.54
N GLY A 484 0.90 -26.88 -7.28
CA GLY A 484 0.60 -28.24 -6.85
C GLY A 484 -0.84 -28.72 -7.16
N PRO A 485 -1.12 -30.01 -6.90
CA PRO A 485 -2.26 -30.77 -7.42
C PRO A 485 -3.64 -30.14 -7.22
#